data_AF-A0A3D2M9N5-F1
#
_entry.id   AF-A0A3D2M9N5-F1
#
_cell.length_a   1.000
_cell.length_b   1.000
_cell.length_c   1.000
_cell.angle_alpha   90.00
_cell.angle_beta   90.00
_cell.angle_gamma   90.00
#
_symmetry.space_group_name_H-M   'P 1'
#
loop_
_entity.id
_entity.type
_entity.pdbx_description
1 polymer ?
#
loop_
_entity_poly.entity_id
_entity_poly.type
_entity_poly.pdbx_seq_one_letter_code
_entity_poly.pdbx_strand_id
1 'polypeptide(L)'
;MNTIKTIDLWTEQNENHIECFSGAFVDGFENGNIPFDTYKVIRNGNCIITSNLNELNISNKHNAIVFYKNNIPVRLMVINQNTDIDNCINVALSQQFNDFALNEIYKKLAIKRYDIDLRQQPIHNNSNKENEIDVGSCDRPSLLNCMLDGCYTQSDTNYGKSNSDSNYSFIPDIFIQYDFTTDAEQFQIEHRCAFLNENMTRIIPLQENSLLNIEEIKKQFIQDDCNNLSKKRLSRGII
;
A
#
# COMPACT_ATOMS: atom_id res chain seq x y z
N MET A 1 -14.19 -8.01 -18.59
CA MET A 1 -13.41 -7.84 -17.35
C MET A 1 -12.76 -6.47 -17.41
N ASN A 2 -13.02 -5.60 -16.45
CA ASN A 2 -12.45 -4.26 -16.43
C ASN A 2 -11.01 -4.32 -15.89
N THR A 3 -10.07 -3.62 -16.54
CA THR A 3 -8.66 -3.58 -16.09
C THR A 3 -8.43 -2.33 -15.24
N ILE A 4 -8.02 -2.53 -14.00
CA ILE A 4 -7.70 -1.48 -13.02
C ILE A 4 -6.19 -1.30 -12.97
N LYS A 5 -5.72 -0.10 -13.28
CA LYS A 5 -4.28 0.24 -13.33
C LYS A 5 -3.78 1.12 -12.17
N THR A 6 -4.71 1.68 -11.41
CA THR A 6 -4.46 2.46 -10.20
C THR A 6 -5.60 2.24 -9.21
N ILE A 7 -5.26 2.17 -7.93
CA ILE A 7 -6.21 1.93 -6.84
C ILE A 7 -5.51 2.25 -5.51
N ASP A 8 -6.25 2.62 -4.48
CA ASP A 8 -5.73 2.59 -3.11
C ASP A 8 -5.37 1.13 -2.74
N LEU A 9 -4.07 0.84 -2.66
CA LEU A 9 -3.53 -0.52 -2.55
C LEU A 9 -2.90 -0.74 -1.17
N TRP A 10 -3.41 -1.74 -0.47
CA TRP A 10 -2.91 -2.21 0.82
C TRP A 10 -2.26 -3.58 0.66
N THR A 11 -1.05 -3.77 1.17
CA THR A 11 -0.34 -5.05 1.11
C THR A 11 -0.09 -5.55 2.52
N GLU A 12 -0.64 -6.72 2.87
CA GLU A 12 -0.39 -7.30 4.19
C GLU A 12 1.06 -7.79 4.29
N GLN A 13 1.86 -7.13 5.15
CA GLN A 13 3.24 -7.56 5.43
C GLN A 13 3.26 -8.97 6.04
N ASN A 14 2.75 -9.12 7.27
CA ASN A 14 2.79 -10.37 8.01
C ASN A 14 1.42 -11.06 8.06
N GLU A 15 1.39 -12.37 8.24
CA GLU A 15 0.11 -13.09 8.43
C GLU A 15 -0.62 -12.54 9.66
N ASN A 16 -1.91 -12.25 9.52
CA ASN A 16 -2.75 -11.64 10.57
C ASN A 16 -2.29 -10.25 11.01
N HIS A 17 -1.74 -9.45 10.09
CA HIS A 17 -1.27 -8.11 10.41
C HIS A 17 -2.45 -7.15 10.61
N ILE A 18 -2.97 -7.08 11.84
CA ILE A 18 -4.18 -6.33 12.20
C ILE A 18 -4.11 -4.86 11.80
N GLU A 19 -2.96 -4.21 11.88
CA GLU A 19 -2.80 -2.80 11.50
C GLU A 19 -3.20 -2.56 10.03
N CYS A 20 -2.81 -3.48 9.12
CA CYS A 20 -3.18 -3.40 7.71
C CYS A 20 -4.71 -3.46 7.51
N PHE A 21 -5.41 -4.31 8.27
CA PHE A 21 -6.88 -4.39 8.21
C PHE A 21 -7.53 -3.16 8.85
N SER A 22 -7.06 -2.76 10.04
CA SER A 22 -7.61 -1.60 10.75
C SER A 22 -7.52 -0.35 9.90
N GLY A 23 -6.38 -0.11 9.26
CA GLY A 23 -6.18 0.99 8.31
C GLY A 23 -7.10 0.89 7.10
N ALA A 24 -7.07 -0.24 6.38
CA ALA A 24 -7.88 -0.43 5.18
C ALA A 24 -9.40 -0.35 5.43
N PHE A 25 -9.89 -0.64 6.64
CA PHE A 25 -11.32 -0.57 6.97
C PHE A 25 -11.77 0.79 7.50
N VAL A 26 -10.87 1.64 8.00
CA VAL A 26 -11.22 2.95 8.58
C VAL A 26 -10.84 4.13 7.67
N ASP A 27 -9.82 3.97 6.84
CA ASP A 27 -9.29 5.05 6.01
C ASP A 27 -10.34 5.59 5.03
N GLY A 28 -10.55 6.90 5.07
CA GLY A 28 -11.49 7.65 4.23
C GLY A 28 -12.85 7.92 4.86
N PHE A 29 -13.12 7.46 6.09
CA PHE A 29 -14.34 7.78 6.85
C PHE A 29 -14.30 9.13 7.56
N GLU A 30 -13.18 9.85 7.50
CA GLU A 30 -13.00 11.16 8.13
C GLU A 30 -13.96 12.20 7.51
N ASN A 31 -14.29 13.23 8.29
CA ASN A 31 -15.13 14.36 7.85
C ASN A 31 -16.53 13.97 7.32
N GLY A 32 -17.06 12.83 7.76
CA GLY A 32 -18.39 12.33 7.37
C GLY A 32 -18.43 11.71 5.97
N ASN A 33 -17.28 11.45 5.36
CA ASN A 33 -17.21 10.75 4.08
C ASN A 33 -17.56 9.27 4.21
N ILE A 34 -18.05 8.67 3.12
CA ILE A 34 -18.36 7.24 3.03
C ILE A 34 -17.51 6.67 1.88
N PRO A 35 -16.32 6.13 2.17
CA PRO A 35 -15.35 5.77 1.13
C PRO A 35 -15.81 4.60 0.27
N PHE A 36 -16.64 3.70 0.81
CA PHE A 36 -17.22 2.56 0.11
C PHE A 36 -18.57 2.18 0.72
N ASP A 37 -19.36 1.42 -0.02
CA ASP A 37 -20.64 0.86 0.42
C ASP A 37 -20.65 -0.68 0.43
N THR A 38 -19.61 -1.30 -0.14
CA THR A 38 -19.52 -2.75 -0.30
C THR A 38 -18.06 -3.19 -0.23
N TYR A 39 -17.78 -4.38 0.31
CA TYR A 39 -16.50 -5.05 0.15
C TYR A 39 -16.67 -6.54 -0.17
N LYS A 40 -15.75 -7.09 -0.95
CA LYS A 40 -15.73 -8.49 -1.38
C LYS A 40 -14.45 -9.15 -0.87
N VAL A 41 -14.59 -10.18 -0.04
CA VAL A 41 -13.49 -11.05 0.40
C VAL A 41 -13.27 -12.14 -0.66
N ILE A 42 -12.04 -12.27 -1.13
CA ILE A 42 -11.64 -13.18 -2.19
C ILE A 42 -10.62 -14.16 -1.60
N ARG A 43 -10.96 -15.44 -1.53
CA ARG A 43 -10.06 -16.50 -1.04
C ARG A 43 -9.42 -17.26 -2.17
N ASN A 44 -8.22 -17.79 -1.91
CA ASN A 44 -7.45 -18.66 -2.81
C ASN A 44 -7.28 -18.06 -4.23
N GLY A 45 -6.87 -16.80 -4.29
CA GLY A 45 -6.58 -16.07 -5.52
C GLY A 45 -5.14 -15.55 -5.54
N ASN A 46 -4.41 -15.81 -6.61
CA ASN A 46 -3.00 -15.43 -6.72
C ASN A 46 -2.83 -13.97 -7.17
N CYS A 47 -2.38 -13.11 -6.26
CA CYS A 47 -1.77 -11.83 -6.62
C CYS A 47 -0.27 -12.06 -6.84
N ILE A 48 0.16 -11.97 -8.10
CA ILE A 48 1.55 -12.11 -8.49
C ILE A 48 2.22 -10.76 -8.37
N ILE A 49 3.28 -10.70 -7.57
CA ILE A 49 4.05 -9.50 -7.31
C ILE A 49 5.46 -9.70 -7.88
N THR A 50 5.84 -8.84 -8.81
CA THR A 50 7.15 -8.86 -9.45
C THR A 50 7.87 -7.54 -9.25
N SER A 51 9.18 -7.60 -9.03
CA SER A 51 10.04 -6.44 -8.85
C SER A 51 11.31 -6.56 -9.71
N ASN A 52 11.86 -5.43 -10.15
CA ASN A 52 13.19 -5.40 -10.80
C ASN A 52 14.36 -5.36 -9.81
N LEU A 53 14.09 -5.26 -8.50
CA LEU A 53 15.09 -5.29 -7.43
C LEU A 53 14.99 -6.60 -6.65
N ASN A 54 16.01 -7.46 -6.80
CA ASN A 54 16.07 -8.78 -6.15
C ASN A 54 16.10 -8.71 -4.61
N GLU A 55 16.57 -7.59 -4.06
CA GLU A 55 16.68 -7.39 -2.61
C GLU A 55 15.35 -7.01 -1.96
N LEU A 56 14.34 -6.66 -2.77
CA LEU A 56 12.99 -6.37 -2.26
C LEU A 56 12.22 -7.66 -2.04
N ASN A 57 12.06 -8.03 -0.77
CA ASN A 57 11.30 -9.20 -0.35
C ASN A 57 9.82 -8.82 -0.21
N ILE A 58 9.08 -8.92 -1.32
CA ILE A 58 7.61 -8.82 -1.31
C ILE A 58 7.06 -10.16 -1.80
N SER A 59 6.38 -10.90 -0.93
CA SER A 59 5.80 -12.19 -1.27
C SER A 59 4.51 -12.06 -2.07
N ASN A 60 4.31 -12.98 -3.02
CA ASN A 60 2.99 -13.14 -3.63
C ASN A 60 1.92 -13.34 -2.55
N LYS A 61 0.73 -12.79 -2.79
CA LYS A 61 -0.41 -12.87 -1.88
C LYS A 61 -1.47 -13.79 -2.45
N HIS A 62 -2.26 -14.43 -1.60
CA HIS A 62 -3.15 -15.54 -1.98
C HIS A 62 -4.61 -15.31 -1.61
N ASN A 63 -4.90 -14.18 -0.99
CA ASN A 63 -6.22 -13.71 -0.67
C ASN A 63 -6.30 -12.20 -0.96
N ALA A 64 -7.51 -11.66 -1.06
CA ALA A 64 -7.71 -10.23 -1.22
C ALA A 64 -9.04 -9.74 -0.65
N ILE A 65 -9.14 -8.43 -0.41
CA ILE A 65 -10.40 -7.73 -0.19
C ILE A 65 -10.46 -6.58 -1.19
N VAL A 66 -11.54 -6.53 -1.97
CA VAL A 66 -11.82 -5.38 -2.85
C VAL A 66 -12.95 -4.57 -2.24
N PHE A 67 -12.77 -3.26 -2.10
CA PHE A 67 -13.80 -2.34 -1.64
C PHE A 67 -14.39 -1.60 -2.82
N TYR A 68 -15.69 -1.34 -2.78
CA TYR A 68 -16.44 -0.75 -3.86
C TYR A 68 -17.28 0.43 -3.38
N LYS A 69 -17.33 1.45 -4.23
CA LYS A 69 -18.29 2.54 -4.14
C LYS A 69 -19.14 2.53 -5.40
N ASN A 70 -20.46 2.39 -5.27
CA ASN A 70 -21.38 2.34 -6.41
C ASN A 70 -20.96 1.30 -7.47
N ASN A 71 -20.56 0.09 -7.05
CA ASN A 71 -20.03 -0.99 -7.89
C ASN A 71 -18.70 -0.69 -8.62
N ILE A 72 -17.99 0.37 -8.26
CA ILE A 72 -16.66 0.69 -8.80
C ILE A 72 -15.62 0.32 -7.75
N PRO A 73 -14.58 -0.48 -8.08
CA PRO A 73 -13.46 -0.74 -7.17
C PRO A 73 -12.77 0.57 -6.77
N VAL A 74 -12.59 0.79 -5.46
CA VAL A 74 -11.93 1.98 -4.92
C VAL A 74 -10.70 1.66 -4.07
N ARG A 75 -10.61 0.44 -3.53
CA ARG A 75 -9.47 -0.04 -2.74
C ARG A 75 -9.26 -1.54 -2.96
N LEU A 76 -8.02 -1.95 -3.00
CA LEU A 76 -7.60 -3.35 -3.04
C LEU A 76 -6.67 -3.61 -1.86
N MET A 77 -6.98 -4.63 -1.07
CA MET A 77 -6.08 -5.17 -0.06
C MET A 77 -5.66 -6.57 -0.48
N VAL A 78 -4.36 -6.84 -0.58
CA VAL A 78 -3.80 -8.16 -0.89
C VAL A 78 -3.21 -8.80 0.36
N ILE A 79 -3.50 -10.07 0.59
CA ILE A 79 -3.43 -10.73 1.90
C ILE A 79 -2.68 -12.06 1.81
N ASN A 80 -1.88 -12.37 2.83
CA ASN A 80 -1.14 -13.62 2.91
C ASN A 80 -2.06 -14.84 2.94
N GLN A 81 -1.53 -16.00 2.54
CA GLN A 81 -2.27 -17.25 2.42
C GLN A 81 -2.93 -17.70 3.72
N ASN A 82 -2.21 -17.68 4.84
CA ASN A 82 -2.65 -18.28 6.10
C ASN A 82 -3.28 -17.28 7.08
N THR A 83 -3.58 -16.07 6.61
CA THR A 83 -4.27 -15.05 7.42
C THR A 83 -5.71 -15.49 7.72
N ASP A 84 -6.10 -15.42 8.99
CA ASP A 84 -7.49 -15.54 9.42
C ASP A 84 -8.22 -14.23 9.11
N ILE A 85 -8.66 -14.12 7.85
CA ILE A 85 -9.31 -12.92 7.31
C ILE A 85 -10.54 -12.54 8.15
N ASP A 86 -11.33 -13.52 8.57
CA ASP A 86 -12.56 -13.27 9.32
C ASP A 86 -12.28 -12.70 10.70
N ASN A 87 -11.30 -13.26 11.41
CA ASN A 87 -10.85 -12.69 12.68
C ASN A 87 -10.27 -11.29 12.50
N CYS A 88 -9.41 -11.08 11.49
CA CYS A 88 -8.80 -9.77 11.24
C CYS A 88 -9.85 -8.70 10.92
N ILE A 89 -10.85 -9.01 10.09
CA ILE A 89 -11.99 -8.12 9.82
C ILE A 89 -12.78 -7.83 11.11
N ASN A 90 -13.06 -8.85 11.92
CA ASN A 90 -13.80 -8.67 13.17
C ASN A 90 -13.07 -7.74 14.14
N VAL A 91 -11.75 -7.88 14.27
CA VAL A 91 -10.91 -7.01 15.11
C VAL A 91 -10.90 -5.59 14.53
N ALA A 92 -10.67 -5.43 13.22
CA ALA A 92 -10.68 -4.12 12.57
C ALA A 92 -12.02 -3.41 12.72
N LEU A 93 -13.16 -4.12 12.63
CA LEU A 93 -14.49 -3.54 12.83
C LEU A 93 -14.81 -3.24 14.30
N SER A 94 -14.07 -3.80 15.25
CA SER A 94 -14.26 -3.56 16.69
C SER A 94 -13.49 -2.33 17.19
N GLN A 95 -12.63 -1.73 16.36
CA GLN A 95 -11.91 -0.51 16.71
C GLN A 95 -12.87 0.67 16.96
N GLN A 96 -12.44 1.61 17.81
CA GLN A 96 -13.18 2.85 18.06
C GLN A 96 -12.91 3.87 16.95
N PHE A 97 -13.96 4.54 16.48
CA PHE A 97 -13.88 5.64 15.54
C PHE A 97 -14.85 6.74 15.99
N ASN A 98 -14.30 7.87 16.42
CA ASN A 98 -15.02 8.89 17.19
C ASN A 98 -15.70 8.25 18.43
N ASP A 99 -16.99 8.51 18.63
CA ASP A 99 -17.76 7.99 19.78
C ASP A 99 -18.40 6.61 19.53
N PHE A 100 -18.07 5.94 18.41
CA PHE A 100 -18.70 4.67 18.02
C PHE A 100 -17.67 3.59 17.73
N ALA A 101 -18.05 2.33 17.94
CA ALA A 101 -17.33 1.23 17.31
C ALA A 101 -17.55 1.26 15.78
N LEU A 102 -16.51 0.97 15.00
CA LEU A 102 -16.57 1.03 13.54
C LEU A 102 -17.68 0.12 12.97
N ASN A 103 -17.93 -1.03 13.61
CA ASN A 103 -19.01 -1.94 13.24
C ASN A 103 -20.41 -1.30 13.32
N GLU A 104 -20.64 -0.32 14.19
CA GLU A 104 -21.91 0.38 14.31
C GLU A 104 -22.09 1.33 13.12
N ILE A 105 -21.02 1.97 12.68
CA ILE A 105 -21.00 2.82 11.49
C ILE A 105 -21.31 1.97 10.26
N TYR A 106 -20.67 0.81 10.11
CA TYR A 106 -20.92 -0.12 9.01
C TYR A 106 -22.39 -0.58 8.96
N LYS A 107 -22.97 -0.90 10.12
CA LYS A 107 -24.39 -1.26 10.23
C LYS A 107 -25.30 -0.09 9.86
N LYS A 108 -25.04 1.12 10.38
CA LYS A 108 -25.83 2.34 10.07
C LYS A 108 -25.81 2.67 8.59
N LEU A 109 -24.66 2.49 7.94
CA LEU A 109 -24.47 2.75 6.51
C LEU A 109 -24.89 1.57 5.61
N ALA A 110 -25.33 0.46 6.21
CA ALA A 110 -25.68 -0.77 5.51
C ALA A 110 -24.59 -1.27 4.55
N ILE A 111 -23.32 -1.17 4.98
CA ILE A 111 -22.17 -1.63 4.18
C ILE A 111 -22.26 -3.16 4.01
N LYS A 112 -22.18 -3.61 2.76
CA LYS A 112 -22.38 -5.03 2.42
C LYS A 112 -21.05 -5.77 2.31
N ARG A 113 -21.08 -7.03 2.70
CA ARG A 113 -19.99 -8.00 2.53
C ARG A 113 -20.39 -9.07 1.53
N TYR A 114 -19.46 -9.43 0.66
CA TYR A 114 -19.55 -10.59 -0.23
C TYR A 114 -18.31 -11.47 -0.07
N ASP A 115 -18.47 -12.76 -0.35
CA ASP A 115 -17.39 -13.73 -0.24
C ASP A 115 -17.36 -14.58 -1.51
N ILE A 116 -16.17 -14.73 -2.09
CA ILE A 116 -15.91 -15.65 -3.19
C ILE A 116 -14.64 -16.47 -2.90
N ASP A 117 -14.53 -17.61 -3.57
CA ASP A 117 -13.36 -18.47 -3.54
C ASP A 117 -12.97 -18.80 -4.98
N LEU A 118 -11.77 -18.37 -5.39
CA LEU A 118 -11.25 -18.62 -6.73
C LEU A 118 -10.67 -20.03 -6.89
N ARG A 119 -10.47 -20.76 -5.78
CA ARG A 119 -9.98 -22.14 -5.72
C ARG A 119 -8.68 -22.37 -6.49
N GLN A 120 -7.85 -21.34 -6.62
CA GLN A 120 -6.56 -21.46 -7.29
C GLN A 120 -5.56 -22.15 -6.36
N GLN A 121 -4.62 -22.88 -6.95
CA GLN A 121 -3.47 -23.36 -6.21
C GLN A 121 -2.51 -22.19 -5.96
N PRO A 122 -1.93 -22.06 -4.75
CA PRO A 122 -0.98 -20.99 -4.44
C PRO A 122 0.24 -21.00 -5.37
N ILE A 123 0.60 -19.82 -5.88
CA ILE A 123 1.83 -19.56 -6.62
C ILE A 123 2.71 -18.67 -5.75
N HIS A 124 3.80 -19.23 -5.25
CA HIS A 124 4.79 -18.50 -4.46
C HIS A 124 5.92 -17.99 -5.36
N ASN A 125 6.46 -16.82 -5.03
CA ASN A 125 7.72 -16.32 -5.56
C ASN A 125 8.87 -16.66 -4.59
N ASN A 126 10.09 -16.27 -4.93
CA ASN A 126 11.31 -16.60 -4.16
C ASN A 126 11.61 -15.60 -3.02
N SER A 127 10.66 -14.75 -2.63
CA SER A 127 10.86 -13.75 -1.57
C SER A 127 11.13 -14.43 -0.22
N ASN A 128 12.05 -13.89 0.58
CA ASN A 128 12.21 -14.34 1.96
C ASN A 128 11.17 -13.67 2.86
N LYS A 129 10.19 -14.44 3.34
CA LYS A 129 9.14 -13.97 4.25
C LYS A 129 9.67 -13.43 5.59
N GLU A 130 10.83 -13.89 6.07
CA GLU A 130 11.43 -13.39 7.31
C GLU A 130 11.87 -11.92 7.18
N ASN A 131 12.15 -11.48 5.95
CA ASN A 131 12.58 -10.14 5.62
C ASN A 131 11.51 -9.38 4.82
N GLU A 132 10.24 -9.77 4.92
CA GLU A 132 9.14 -9.15 4.16
C GLU A 132 9.09 -7.64 4.43
N ILE A 133 9.14 -6.86 3.35
CA ILE A 133 9.05 -5.41 3.43
C ILE A 133 7.59 -4.95 3.56
N ASP A 134 7.35 -3.95 4.39
CA ASP A 134 6.05 -3.27 4.49
C ASP A 134 5.84 -2.38 3.27
N VAL A 135 4.74 -2.57 2.52
CA VAL A 135 4.47 -1.83 1.27
C VAL A 135 3.25 -0.94 1.44
N GLY A 136 3.48 0.37 1.56
CA GLY A 136 2.45 1.39 1.53
C GLY A 136 2.35 2.02 0.15
N SER A 137 1.48 1.52 -0.73
CA SER A 137 1.35 2.08 -2.07
C SER A 137 0.75 3.50 -2.04
N CYS A 138 1.36 4.43 -2.76
CA CYS A 138 0.92 5.82 -2.82
C CYS A 138 0.28 6.17 -4.16
N ASP A 139 -1.00 6.52 -4.12
CA ASP A 139 -1.75 7.14 -5.21
C ASP A 139 -2.31 8.54 -4.82
N ARG A 140 -1.99 9.02 -3.59
CA ARG A 140 -2.56 10.25 -3.00
C ARG A 140 -1.52 11.36 -2.82
N PRO A 141 -1.85 12.62 -3.19
CA PRO A 141 -0.94 13.76 -2.96
C PRO A 141 -0.55 14.00 -1.50
N SER A 142 -1.44 13.71 -0.54
CA SER A 142 -1.16 13.91 0.89
C SER A 142 -0.04 12.99 1.40
N LEU A 143 -0.03 11.72 0.98
CA LEU A 143 1.02 10.77 1.34
C LEU A 143 2.33 11.15 0.65
N LEU A 144 2.28 11.54 -0.63
CA LEU A 144 3.46 12.08 -1.33
C LEU A 144 4.07 13.27 -0.56
N ASN A 145 3.26 14.24 -0.13
CA ASN A 145 3.76 15.39 0.63
C ASN A 145 4.46 14.97 1.93
N CYS A 146 3.92 13.99 2.67
CA CYS A 146 4.59 13.45 3.84
C CYS A 146 5.96 12.85 3.47
N MET A 147 6.02 12.05 2.39
CA MET A 147 7.28 11.46 1.94
C MET A 147 8.31 12.50 1.50
N LEU A 148 7.88 13.58 0.84
CA LEU A 148 8.73 14.72 0.48
C LEU A 148 9.31 15.41 1.73
N ASP A 149 8.56 15.45 2.82
CA ASP A 149 9.01 15.96 4.12
C ASP A 149 9.85 14.93 4.92
N GLY A 150 10.13 13.77 4.34
CA GLY A 150 10.93 12.71 4.96
C GLY A 150 10.19 11.95 6.05
N CYS A 151 8.86 11.86 6.00
CA CYS A 151 8.08 11.10 6.99
C CYS A 151 6.93 10.32 6.36
N TYR A 152 6.54 9.21 7.00
CA TYR A 152 5.38 8.43 6.55
C TYR A 152 4.05 9.15 6.83
N THR A 153 3.97 9.84 7.98
CA THR A 153 2.89 10.74 8.35
C THR A 153 3.42 11.93 9.14
N GLN A 154 2.69 13.04 9.12
CA GLN A 154 3.01 14.23 9.92
C GLN A 154 2.62 14.11 11.41
N SER A 155 2.09 12.96 11.85
CA SER A 155 1.66 12.75 13.24
C SER A 155 2.85 12.65 14.20
N ASP A 156 2.65 13.02 15.46
CA ASP A 156 3.65 12.85 16.53
C ASP A 156 3.67 11.42 17.10
N THR A 157 3.02 10.47 16.44
CA THR A 157 2.98 9.06 16.87
C THR A 157 4.30 8.36 16.55
N ASN A 158 4.50 7.16 17.11
CA ASN A 158 5.64 6.29 16.80
C ASN A 158 5.74 5.89 15.31
N TYR A 159 4.76 6.24 14.48
CA TYR A 159 4.73 5.98 13.04
C TYR A 159 4.96 7.23 12.18
N GLY A 160 5.10 8.41 12.81
CA GLY A 160 5.23 9.68 12.10
C GLY A 160 6.66 10.24 12.06
N LYS A 161 6.77 11.57 11.97
CA LYS A 161 8.01 12.33 11.68
C LYS A 161 9.20 12.12 12.63
N SER A 162 9.01 11.48 13.78
CA SER A 162 10.06 11.27 14.80
C SER A 162 10.53 9.81 14.92
N ASN A 163 10.05 8.89 14.07
CA ASN A 163 10.50 7.50 14.07
C ASN A 163 11.90 7.38 13.40
N SER A 164 12.78 6.56 13.99
CA SER A 164 14.08 6.18 13.41
C SER A 164 13.96 5.44 12.08
N ASP A 165 12.78 4.89 11.77
CA ASP A 165 12.47 4.22 10.50
C ASP A 165 12.02 5.19 9.37
N SER A 166 12.07 6.51 9.63
CA SER A 166 11.60 7.56 8.73
C SER A 166 12.65 8.12 7.76
N ASN A 167 13.87 7.58 7.73
CA ASN A 167 14.87 8.02 6.76
C ASN A 167 14.62 7.35 5.40
N TYR A 168 13.89 8.03 4.52
CA TYR A 168 13.62 7.52 3.16
C TYR A 168 14.59 8.08 2.13
N SER A 169 15.07 7.21 1.26
CA SER A 169 15.75 7.57 0.02
C SER A 169 14.80 7.39 -1.16
N PHE A 170 14.83 8.33 -2.10
CA PHE A 170 14.07 8.21 -3.34
C PHE A 170 14.78 7.27 -4.32
N ILE A 171 14.02 6.31 -4.87
CA ILE A 171 14.48 5.32 -5.83
C ILE A 171 13.76 5.58 -7.17
N PRO A 172 14.42 6.24 -8.15
CA PRO A 172 13.79 6.67 -9.40
C PRO A 172 13.52 5.53 -10.39
N ASP A 173 14.26 4.42 -10.29
CA ASP A 173 14.29 3.33 -11.29
C ASP A 173 13.88 1.97 -10.71
N ILE A 174 12.87 1.99 -9.84
CA ILE A 174 12.21 0.77 -9.36
C ILE A 174 11.04 0.41 -10.27
N PHE A 175 10.77 -0.87 -10.40
CA PHE A 175 9.57 -1.41 -10.99
C PHE A 175 8.97 -2.42 -10.02
N ILE A 176 7.73 -2.19 -9.59
CA ILE A 176 6.93 -3.19 -8.85
C ILE A 176 5.58 -3.31 -9.54
N GLN A 177 5.21 -4.52 -9.94
CA GLN A 177 3.93 -4.82 -10.56
C GLN A 177 3.13 -5.79 -9.68
N TYR A 178 1.85 -5.47 -9.51
CA TYR A 178 0.84 -6.33 -8.90
C TYR A 178 -0.14 -6.78 -9.99
N ASP A 179 -0.18 -8.09 -10.23
CA ASP A 179 -1.13 -8.72 -11.13
C ASP A 179 -2.11 -9.59 -10.34
N PHE A 180 -3.39 -9.25 -10.37
CA PHE A 180 -4.43 -10.01 -9.68
C PHE A 180 -5.71 -10.05 -10.50
N THR A 181 -6.30 -11.23 -10.67
CA THR A 181 -7.54 -11.39 -11.45
C THR A 181 -8.62 -12.00 -10.56
N THR A 182 -9.79 -11.37 -10.54
CA THR A 182 -10.98 -11.81 -9.79
C THR A 182 -12.01 -12.40 -10.76
N ASP A 183 -13.23 -12.63 -10.26
CA ASP A 183 -14.39 -12.99 -11.07
C ASP A 183 -14.91 -11.85 -11.97
N ALA A 184 -14.53 -10.59 -11.70
CA ALA A 184 -15.09 -9.41 -12.35
C ALA A 184 -14.03 -8.38 -12.83
N GLU A 185 -12.89 -8.31 -12.14
CA GLU A 185 -11.83 -7.32 -12.34
C GLU A 185 -10.48 -7.95 -12.65
N GLN A 186 -9.63 -7.20 -13.34
CA GLN A 186 -8.21 -7.49 -13.47
C GLN A 186 -7.42 -6.28 -12.96
N PHE A 187 -6.63 -6.47 -11.92
CA PHE A 187 -5.72 -5.47 -11.39
C PHE A 187 -4.34 -5.68 -12.02
N GLN A 188 -3.81 -4.62 -12.63
CA GLN A 188 -2.47 -4.54 -13.23
C GLN A 188 -1.85 -3.22 -12.78
N ILE A 189 -1.34 -3.19 -11.56
CA ILE A 189 -0.88 -1.97 -10.91
C ILE A 189 0.63 -1.92 -11.00
N GLU A 190 1.15 -0.94 -11.73
CA GLU A 190 2.58 -0.70 -11.90
C GLU A 190 3.05 0.49 -11.06
N HIS A 191 4.22 0.34 -10.47
CA HIS A 191 4.93 1.41 -9.77
C HIS A 191 6.29 1.63 -10.44
N ARG A 192 6.68 2.89 -10.63
CA ARG A 192 7.91 3.24 -11.36
C ARG A 192 8.93 4.07 -10.59
N CYS A 193 8.61 4.47 -9.37
CA CYS A 193 9.53 5.05 -8.39
C CYS A 193 9.02 4.72 -6.99
N ALA A 194 9.88 4.88 -5.99
CA ALA A 194 9.50 4.63 -4.61
C ALA A 194 10.34 5.46 -3.65
N PHE A 195 9.86 5.56 -2.42
CA PHE A 195 10.66 5.93 -1.27
C PHE A 195 10.94 4.67 -0.47
N LEU A 196 12.22 4.37 -0.24
CA LEU A 196 12.67 3.20 0.50
C LEU A 196 13.43 3.65 1.74
N ASN A 197 13.09 3.11 2.90
CA ASN A 197 13.82 3.47 4.11
C ASN A 197 15.20 2.80 4.18
N GLU A 198 16.12 3.39 4.93
CA GLU A 198 17.52 2.92 5.04
C GLU A 198 17.63 1.46 5.51
N ASN A 199 16.70 0.99 6.36
CA ASN A 199 16.68 -0.36 6.90
C ASN A 199 16.02 -1.40 5.97
N MET A 200 15.45 -0.96 4.83
CA MET A 200 14.70 -1.80 3.88
C MET A 200 13.52 -2.56 4.53
N THR A 201 12.95 -2.01 5.59
CA THR A 201 11.77 -2.56 6.27
C THR A 201 10.45 -1.98 5.74
N ARG A 202 10.52 -0.85 5.02
CA ARG A 202 9.34 -0.20 4.42
C ARG A 202 9.64 0.47 3.08
N ILE A 203 8.71 0.31 2.15
CA ILE A 203 8.72 0.97 0.85
C ILE A 203 7.38 1.61 0.52
N ILE A 204 7.44 2.83 -0.01
CA ILE A 204 6.29 3.60 -0.48
C ILE A 204 6.41 3.79 -1.99
N PRO A 205 5.93 2.83 -2.80
CA PRO A 205 6.00 2.92 -4.25
C PRO A 205 4.91 3.84 -4.81
N LEU A 206 5.24 4.62 -5.84
CA LEU A 206 4.30 5.52 -6.53
C LEU A 206 3.73 4.84 -7.78
N GLN A 207 2.40 4.83 -7.89
CA GLN A 207 1.70 4.19 -9.00
C GLN A 207 1.76 5.00 -10.29
N GLU A 208 2.19 4.37 -11.38
CA GLU A 208 2.40 4.99 -12.70
C GLU A 208 1.16 5.73 -13.22
N ASN A 209 -0.04 5.17 -12.97
CA ASN A 209 -1.31 5.71 -13.45
C ASN A 209 -2.06 6.54 -12.39
N SER A 210 -1.39 6.93 -11.31
CA SER A 210 -1.97 7.81 -10.30
C SER A 210 -2.10 9.26 -10.81
N LEU A 211 -2.77 10.11 -10.02
CA LEU A 211 -2.83 11.55 -10.29
C LEU A 211 -1.50 12.28 -9.99
N LEU A 212 -0.47 11.56 -9.52
CA LEU A 212 0.83 12.11 -9.19
C LEU A 212 1.64 12.28 -10.48
N ASN A 213 2.26 13.45 -10.68
CA ASN A 213 3.16 13.69 -11.81
C ASN A 213 4.52 13.02 -11.56
N ILE A 214 4.58 11.69 -11.72
CA ILE A 214 5.77 10.88 -11.43
C ILE A 214 7.01 11.36 -12.19
N GLU A 215 6.86 11.76 -13.43
CA GLU A 215 7.97 12.28 -14.24
C GLU A 215 8.55 13.57 -13.69
N GLU A 216 7.71 14.46 -13.16
CA GLU A 216 8.18 15.68 -12.50
C GLU A 216 8.86 15.38 -11.17
N ILE A 217 8.30 14.48 -10.36
CA ILE A 217 8.89 14.04 -9.08
C ILE A 217 10.27 13.44 -9.34
N LYS A 218 10.39 12.52 -10.32
CA LYS A 218 11.68 11.92 -10.70
C LYS A 218 12.70 12.99 -11.08
N LYS A 219 12.32 13.96 -11.92
CA LYS A 219 13.22 15.04 -12.33
C LYS A 219 13.72 15.87 -11.16
N GLN A 220 12.83 16.23 -10.23
CA GLN A 220 13.18 17.01 -9.05
C GLN A 220 14.23 16.29 -8.20
N PHE A 221 14.01 15.03 -7.83
CA PHE A 221 14.96 14.28 -7.01
C PHE A 221 16.28 13.98 -7.70
N ILE A 222 16.26 13.65 -9.00
CA ILE A 222 17.50 13.44 -9.77
C ILE A 222 18.32 14.74 -9.84
N GLN A 223 17.67 15.89 -9.99
CA GLN A 223 18.33 17.19 -10.02
C GLN A 223 18.93 17.56 -8.66
N ASP A 224 18.22 17.30 -7.56
CA ASP A 224 18.69 17.57 -6.21
C ASP A 224 19.87 16.70 -5.82
N ASP A 225 19.88 15.41 -6.20
CA ASP A 225 21.04 14.53 -6.01
C ASP A 225 22.26 15.03 -6.77
N CYS A 226 22.08 15.44 -8.03
CA CYS A 226 23.15 16.03 -8.84
C CYS A 226 23.72 17.31 -8.20
N ASN A 227 22.85 18.16 -7.63
CA ASN A 227 23.22 19.38 -6.93
C ASN A 227 23.91 19.12 -5.56
N ASN A 228 23.51 18.08 -4.85
CA ASN A 228 24.12 17.69 -3.58
C ASN A 228 25.48 17.02 -3.78
N LEU A 229 25.65 16.24 -4.85
CA LEU A 229 26.94 15.68 -5.27
C LEU A 229 27.93 16.78 -5.69
N SER A 230 27.48 17.81 -6.39
CA SER A 230 28.33 18.94 -6.78
C SER A 230 28.78 19.77 -5.57
N LYS A 231 27.89 20.01 -4.59
CA LYS A 231 28.23 20.65 -3.30
C LYS A 231 29.21 19.81 -2.46
N LYS A 232 29.04 18.48 -2.39
CA LYS A 232 29.99 17.56 -1.70
C LYS A 232 31.36 17.51 -2.38
N ARG A 233 31.44 17.67 -3.70
CA ARG A 233 32.72 17.77 -4.43
C ARG A 233 33.41 19.11 -4.19
N LEU A 234 32.67 20.21 -4.11
CA LEU A 234 33.20 21.55 -3.77
C LEU A 234 33.72 21.62 -2.33
N SER A 235 33.05 20.98 -1.36
CA SER A 235 33.53 20.94 0.04
C SER A 235 34.71 20.01 0.29
N ARG A 236 34.95 19.04 -0.61
CA ARG A 236 36.15 18.17 -0.60
C ARG A 236 37.27 18.68 -1.53
N GLY A 237 37.05 19.78 -2.22
CA GLY A 237 37.98 20.43 -3.13
C GLY A 237 38.52 21.75 -2.58
N ILE A 238 39.13 21.71 -1.39
CA ILE A 238 40.10 22.71 -0.95
C ILE A 238 41.32 21.92 -0.47
N ILE A 239 42.32 21.81 -1.36
CA ILE A 239 43.73 21.57 -1.00
C ILE A 239 44.33 22.96 -0.78
#